data_AF-A0A7S2XVI2-F1
#
_entry.id   AF-A0A7S2XVI2-F1
#
_cell.length_a   1.000
_cell.length_b   1.000
_cell.length_c   1.000
_cell.angle_alpha   90.00
_cell.angle_beta   90.00
_cell.angle_gamma   90.00
#
_symmetry.space_group_name_H-M   'P 1'
#
loop_
_entity.id
_entity.type
_entity.pdbx_description
1 polymer ?
#
loop_
_entity_poly.entity_id
_entity_poly.type
_entity_poly.pdbx_seq_one_letter_code
_entity_poly.pdbx_strand_id
1 'polypeptide(L)'
;EPIAVETVTELVAPAAPIAVETVSNPVAAAAAIATKETATPTALTTAPVGDRWAIASPETDLSGKWKVIVSEEFKKEYDEFLQGLGQPMIVRTVALSIIGLTSEETEQGDEGRTFFIHGTNARGVWERTLVSSGADCESSTYHALHIPIVTADSEHIEAEAWWEKGGTVHRSWMRGGKKYGGGDFESLRYLEQDGDVYVCESIFHPSEEGRDQLSLTWKFLREGAKLKK
;
A
#
# COMPACT_ATOMS: atom_id res chain seq x y z
N GLU A 1 -50.81 -17.74 11.19
CA GLU A 1 -49.58 -17.38 10.45
C GLU A 1 -49.03 -16.08 11.03
N PRO A 2 -47.83 -16.05 11.63
CA PRO A 2 -47.20 -14.78 11.93
C PRO A 2 -46.46 -14.27 10.69
N ILE A 3 -46.80 -13.04 10.31
CA ILE A 3 -46.19 -12.25 9.25
C ILE A 3 -44.77 -11.92 9.69
N ALA A 4 -43.78 -12.40 8.93
CA ALA A 4 -42.38 -12.06 9.11
C ALA A 4 -42.17 -10.59 8.73
N VAL A 5 -41.69 -9.81 9.68
CA VAL A 5 -41.15 -8.47 9.43
C VAL A 5 -39.74 -8.67 8.89
N GLU A 6 -39.58 -8.48 7.58
CA GLU A 6 -38.27 -8.42 6.92
C GLU A 6 -37.57 -7.14 7.36
N THR A 7 -36.70 -7.26 8.36
CA THR A 7 -35.68 -6.25 8.65
C THR A 7 -34.64 -6.32 7.55
N VAL A 8 -34.66 -5.35 6.63
CA VAL A 8 -33.60 -5.12 5.64
C VAL A 8 -32.38 -4.61 6.38
N THR A 9 -31.49 -5.52 6.75
CA THR A 9 -30.17 -5.19 7.27
C THR A 9 -29.31 -4.73 6.09
N GLU A 10 -28.86 -3.48 6.14
CA GLU A 10 -27.93 -2.90 5.18
C GLU A 10 -26.62 -3.70 5.21
N LEU A 11 -26.41 -4.53 4.19
CA LEU A 11 -25.28 -5.46 4.07
C LEU A 11 -24.04 -4.67 3.63
N VAL A 12 -23.26 -4.20 4.62
CA VAL A 12 -21.94 -3.60 4.39
C VAL A 12 -20.97 -4.71 3.98
N ALA A 13 -20.74 -4.74 2.68
CA ALA A 13 -19.68 -5.43 2.00
C ALA A 13 -18.30 -4.97 2.52
N PRO A 14 -17.36 -5.86 2.83
CA PRO A 14 -16.03 -5.39 3.18
C PRO A 14 -15.28 -4.86 1.95
N ALA A 15 -14.44 -3.86 2.19
CA ALA A 15 -13.90 -2.97 1.17
C ALA A 15 -12.63 -3.54 0.53
N ALA A 16 -12.63 -3.68 -0.80
CA ALA A 16 -11.49 -3.09 -1.53
C ALA A 16 -11.62 -1.58 -1.31
N PRO A 17 -10.56 -0.86 -0.91
CA PRO A 17 -10.65 0.45 -0.22
C PRO A 17 -11.81 1.29 -0.77
N ILE A 18 -12.87 1.37 0.04
CA ILE A 18 -14.10 2.11 -0.25
C ILE A 18 -13.83 3.53 0.24
N ALA A 19 -13.98 4.50 -0.63
CA ALA A 19 -13.84 5.90 -0.25
C ALA A 19 -15.07 6.41 0.49
N VAL A 20 -14.88 7.48 1.25
CA VAL A 20 -15.56 8.78 1.05
C VAL A 20 -15.09 9.80 2.11
N GLU A 21 -14.99 11.06 1.64
CA GLU A 21 -14.96 12.37 2.31
C GLU A 21 -13.83 12.73 3.30
N THR A 22 -12.86 13.49 2.78
CA THR A 22 -11.97 14.35 3.56
C THR A 22 -12.72 15.60 4.05
N VAL A 23 -12.83 15.75 5.37
CA VAL A 23 -13.14 17.03 6.02
C VAL A 23 -11.90 17.91 5.94
N SER A 24 -11.88 18.82 4.97
CA SER A 24 -10.92 19.93 4.94
C SER A 24 -11.21 20.88 6.10
N ASN A 25 -10.26 21.06 7.02
CA ASN A 25 -10.29 22.19 7.94
C ASN A 25 -9.01 23.03 7.75
N PRO A 26 -9.12 24.34 7.46
CA PRO A 26 -7.99 25.18 7.13
C PRO A 26 -7.41 25.82 8.39
N VAL A 27 -6.10 25.70 8.61
CA VAL A 27 -5.37 26.66 9.46
C VAL A 27 -4.26 27.28 8.64
N ALA A 28 -4.37 28.60 8.50
CA ALA A 28 -3.55 29.45 7.68
C ALA A 28 -2.14 29.67 8.24
N ALA A 29 -1.20 29.68 7.30
CA ALA A 29 -0.09 30.61 7.13
C ALA A 29 0.73 31.06 8.36
N ALA A 30 2.00 30.64 8.36
CA ALA A 30 3.12 31.53 8.67
C ALA A 30 4.27 31.24 7.71
N ALA A 31 4.53 32.18 6.80
CA ALA A 31 5.63 32.17 5.86
C ALA A 31 6.94 32.51 6.60
N ALA A 32 7.96 31.67 6.44
CA ALA A 32 9.35 32.01 6.70
C ALA A 32 10.17 31.61 5.49
N ILE A 33 10.74 32.61 4.84
CA ILE A 33 11.60 32.53 3.67
C ILE A 33 12.91 31.89 4.13
N ALA A 34 13.17 30.64 3.76
CA ALA A 34 14.45 29.98 3.92
C ALA A 34 15.13 29.87 2.55
N THR A 35 16.31 30.47 2.47
CA THR A 35 17.21 30.57 1.34
C THR A 35 17.51 29.18 0.78
N LYS A 36 17.25 28.99 -0.52
CA LYS A 36 17.57 27.77 -1.26
C LYS A 36 19.08 27.69 -1.45
N GLU A 37 19.77 27.10 -0.49
CA GLU A 37 21.16 26.72 -0.61
C GLU A 37 21.20 25.46 -1.48
N THR A 38 21.66 25.63 -2.72
CA THR A 38 21.83 24.54 -3.68
C THR A 38 23.00 23.67 -3.23
N ALA A 39 22.73 22.74 -2.32
CA ALA A 39 23.68 21.70 -1.95
C ALA A 39 23.89 20.77 -3.15
N THR A 40 25.12 20.74 -3.65
CA THR A 40 25.60 19.73 -4.60
C THR A 40 25.39 18.35 -3.98
N PRO A 41 24.73 17.39 -4.65
CA PRO A 41 24.56 16.04 -4.10
C PRO A 41 25.94 15.39 -4.01
N THR A 42 26.45 15.29 -2.79
CA THR A 42 27.60 14.44 -2.50
C THR A 42 27.09 13.03 -2.61
N ALA A 43 27.45 12.32 -3.69
CA ALA A 43 27.10 10.92 -3.87
C ALA A 43 27.60 10.13 -2.64
N LEU A 44 26.65 9.75 -1.79
CA LEU A 44 26.89 8.89 -0.63
C LEU A 44 27.49 7.58 -1.15
N THR A 45 28.78 7.41 -0.88
CA THR A 45 29.61 6.39 -1.54
C THR A 45 29.55 5.04 -0.85
N THR A 46 28.75 4.91 0.22
CA THR A 46 28.70 3.73 1.06
C THR A 46 27.25 3.31 1.27
N ALA A 47 26.95 2.10 0.81
CA ALA A 47 25.65 1.47 1.03
C ALA A 47 25.40 1.25 2.53
N PRO A 48 24.15 1.38 3.02
CA PRO A 48 23.79 0.98 4.37
C PRO A 48 24.13 -0.49 4.65
N VAL A 49 24.38 -0.81 5.91
CA VAL A 49 24.76 -2.16 6.35
C VAL A 49 23.56 -2.90 6.94
N GLY A 50 23.36 -4.15 6.53
CA GLY A 50 22.31 -5.04 7.03
C GLY A 50 21.12 -5.20 6.08
N ASP A 51 20.09 -5.93 6.52
CA ASP A 51 18.96 -6.33 5.67
C ASP A 51 17.81 -5.33 5.64
N ARG A 52 17.80 -4.36 6.56
CA ARG A 52 16.75 -3.36 6.75
C ARG A 52 17.32 -1.95 6.62
N TRP A 53 16.97 -1.26 5.55
CA TRP A 53 17.45 0.08 5.22
C TRP A 53 16.34 1.12 5.41
N ALA A 54 16.73 2.33 5.83
CA ALA A 54 15.81 3.47 5.93
C ALA A 54 15.61 4.19 4.59
N ILE A 55 16.51 3.99 3.64
CA ILE A 55 16.54 4.63 2.31
C ILE A 55 16.54 3.57 1.21
N ALA A 56 16.06 3.96 0.03
CA ALA A 56 16.12 3.13 -1.17
C ALA A 56 17.55 3.06 -1.74
N SER A 57 17.78 2.13 -2.66
CA SER A 57 18.98 2.16 -3.50
C SER A 57 18.92 3.40 -4.42
N PRO A 58 20.06 4.05 -4.76
CA PRO A 58 20.09 5.15 -5.71
C PRO A 58 19.51 4.84 -7.10
N GLU A 59 19.46 3.55 -7.47
CA GLU A 59 18.90 3.08 -8.75
C GLU A 59 17.44 2.65 -8.65
N THR A 60 16.86 2.64 -7.44
CA THR A 60 15.47 2.21 -7.21
C THR A 60 14.57 3.42 -7.05
N ASP A 61 13.67 3.62 -8.01
CA ASP A 61 12.61 4.62 -7.93
C ASP A 61 11.25 3.98 -8.24
N LEU A 62 10.48 3.71 -7.18
CA LEU A 62 9.11 3.18 -7.27
C LEU A 62 8.08 4.25 -7.66
N SER A 63 8.48 5.50 -7.91
CA SER A 63 7.56 6.59 -8.24
C SER A 63 6.96 6.41 -9.64
N GLY A 64 5.70 6.80 -9.81
CA GLY A 64 5.03 6.75 -11.10
C GLY A 64 3.52 6.73 -11.00
N LYS A 65 2.89 6.67 -12.18
CA LYS A 65 1.46 6.44 -12.36
C LYS A 65 1.26 5.05 -12.91
N TRP A 66 0.36 4.30 -12.29
CA TRP A 66 0.28 2.86 -12.41
C TRP A 66 -1.17 2.44 -12.67
N LYS A 67 -1.38 1.54 -13.64
CA LYS A 67 -2.69 0.95 -13.94
C LYS A 67 -2.62 -0.54 -13.72
N VAL A 68 -3.59 -1.09 -12.98
CA VAL A 68 -3.58 -2.53 -12.67
C VAL A 68 -3.63 -3.37 -13.94
N ILE A 69 -2.81 -4.42 -13.98
CA ILE A 69 -2.81 -5.42 -15.05
C ILE A 69 -3.84 -6.48 -14.67
N VAL A 70 -4.95 -6.52 -15.40
CA VAL A 70 -6.02 -7.48 -15.13
C VAL A 70 -5.93 -8.64 -16.11
N SER A 71 -5.56 -9.81 -15.60
CA SER A 71 -5.70 -11.09 -16.31
C SER A 71 -6.82 -11.93 -15.68
N GLU A 72 -7.21 -13.02 -16.34
CA GLU A 72 -8.21 -13.94 -15.78
C GLU A 72 -7.64 -14.73 -14.59
N GLU A 73 -6.34 -15.04 -14.62
CA GLU A 73 -5.61 -15.64 -13.50
C GLU A 73 -5.62 -14.70 -12.28
N PHE A 74 -5.29 -13.42 -12.48
CA PHE A 74 -5.32 -12.43 -11.41
C PHE A 74 -6.72 -12.29 -10.80
N LYS A 75 -7.78 -12.25 -11.62
CA LYS A 75 -9.16 -12.20 -11.11
C LYS A 75 -9.49 -13.41 -10.24
N LYS A 76 -9.04 -14.60 -10.63
CA LYS A 76 -9.25 -15.82 -9.87
C LYS A 76 -8.54 -15.75 -8.51
N GLU A 77 -7.26 -15.39 -8.51
CA GLU A 77 -6.47 -15.21 -7.28
C GLU A 77 -7.09 -14.15 -6.38
N TYR A 78 -7.60 -13.05 -6.95
CA TYR A 78 -8.26 -12.00 -6.20
C TYR A 78 -9.58 -12.46 -5.58
N ASP A 79 -10.41 -13.24 -6.30
CA ASP A 79 -11.64 -13.81 -5.71
C ASP A 79 -11.33 -14.77 -4.56
N GLU A 80 -10.32 -15.63 -4.72
CA GLU A 80 -9.86 -16.56 -3.68
C GLU A 80 -9.34 -15.80 -2.45
N PHE A 81 -8.54 -14.74 -2.65
CA PHE A 81 -8.05 -13.88 -1.59
C PHE A 81 -9.21 -13.21 -0.83
N LEU A 82 -10.16 -12.60 -1.54
CA LEU A 82 -11.35 -11.98 -0.95
C LEU A 82 -12.21 -13.03 -0.23
N GLN A 83 -12.38 -14.22 -0.80
CA GLN A 83 -13.09 -15.32 -0.14
C GLN A 83 -12.40 -15.70 1.17
N GLY A 84 -11.08 -15.84 1.16
CA GLY A 84 -10.27 -16.12 2.34
C GLY A 84 -10.42 -15.03 3.40
N LEU A 85 -10.56 -13.76 3.01
CA LEU A 85 -10.87 -12.64 3.91
C LEU A 85 -12.30 -12.66 4.47
N GLY A 86 -13.14 -13.61 4.07
CA GLY A 86 -14.53 -13.73 4.51
C GLY A 86 -15.49 -12.82 3.74
N GLN A 87 -15.11 -12.34 2.55
CA GLN A 87 -15.98 -11.50 1.73
C GLN A 87 -17.20 -12.27 1.22
N PRO A 88 -18.44 -11.76 1.40
CA PRO A 88 -19.63 -12.36 0.81
C PRO A 88 -19.59 -12.37 -0.72
N MET A 89 -20.17 -13.38 -1.36
CA MET A 89 -20.13 -13.59 -2.82
C MET A 89 -20.56 -12.35 -3.64
N ILE A 90 -21.60 -11.64 -3.22
CA ILE A 90 -22.09 -10.43 -3.91
C ILE A 90 -21.00 -9.34 -3.93
N VAL A 91 -20.25 -9.19 -2.83
CA VAL A 91 -19.16 -8.21 -2.71
C VAL A 91 -18.05 -8.52 -3.68
N ARG A 92 -17.62 -9.78 -3.69
CA ARG A 92 -16.52 -10.23 -4.55
C ARG A 92 -16.88 -10.10 -6.02
N THR A 93 -18.12 -10.43 -6.39
CA THR A 93 -18.63 -10.27 -7.76
C THR A 93 -18.50 -8.82 -8.23
N VAL A 94 -18.91 -7.87 -7.38
CA VAL A 94 -18.77 -6.44 -7.71
C VAL A 94 -17.30 -6.04 -7.80
N ALA A 95 -16.46 -6.45 -6.84
CA ALA A 95 -15.04 -6.13 -6.84
C ALA A 95 -14.33 -6.60 -8.12
N LEU A 96 -14.59 -7.83 -8.55
CA LEU A 96 -14.05 -8.40 -9.79
C LEU A 96 -14.49 -7.64 -11.05
N SER A 97 -15.71 -7.11 -11.06
CA SER A 97 -16.26 -6.38 -12.21
C SER A 97 -15.60 -5.01 -12.42
N ILE A 98 -15.13 -4.37 -11.34
CA ILE A 98 -14.59 -3.01 -11.34
C ILE A 98 -13.07 -2.94 -11.14
N ILE A 99 -12.40 -4.08 -10.91
CA ILE A 99 -10.98 -4.10 -10.52
C ILE A 99 -10.08 -3.38 -11.52
N GLY A 100 -10.38 -3.46 -12.82
CA GLY A 100 -9.63 -2.80 -13.89
C GLY A 100 -9.70 -1.27 -13.90
N LEU A 101 -10.55 -0.67 -13.05
CA LEU A 101 -10.61 0.78 -12.84
C LEU A 101 -9.66 1.24 -11.72
N THR A 102 -8.83 0.33 -11.20
CA THR A 102 -7.87 0.64 -10.14
C THR A 102 -6.57 1.21 -10.72
N SER A 103 -6.14 2.34 -10.18
CA SER A 103 -4.85 2.97 -10.47
C SER A 103 -4.16 3.41 -9.18
N GLU A 104 -2.84 3.44 -9.21
CA GLU A 104 -2.01 4.00 -8.14
C GLU A 104 -1.08 5.08 -8.69
N GLU A 105 -0.84 6.11 -7.90
CA GLU A 105 0.23 7.08 -8.07
C GLU A 105 1.12 7.00 -6.83
N THR A 106 2.42 6.87 -7.05
CA THR A 106 3.41 6.73 -5.98
C THR A 106 4.51 7.78 -6.14
N GLU A 107 5.01 8.27 -5.01
CA GLU A 107 6.09 9.24 -4.95
C GLU A 107 7.06 8.89 -3.83
N GLN A 108 8.33 8.76 -4.16
CA GLN A 108 9.42 8.62 -3.21
C GLN A 108 9.98 9.99 -2.82
N GLY A 109 10.05 10.26 -1.52
CA GLY A 109 10.73 11.42 -0.97
C GLY A 109 11.93 11.01 -0.12
N ASP A 110 12.82 11.97 0.13
CA ASP A 110 13.95 11.82 1.06
C ASP A 110 14.78 10.53 0.81
N GLU A 111 15.19 10.32 -0.45
CA GLU A 111 15.94 9.11 -0.88
C GLU A 111 15.16 7.80 -0.63
N GLY A 112 13.83 7.85 -0.73
CA GLY A 112 12.94 6.72 -0.47
C GLY A 112 12.60 6.52 1.00
N ARG A 113 13.07 7.39 1.92
CA ARG A 113 12.69 7.34 3.33
C ARG A 113 11.21 7.62 3.53
N THR A 114 10.62 8.48 2.71
CA THR A 114 9.17 8.66 2.64
C THR A 114 8.62 8.06 1.36
N PHE A 115 7.50 7.36 1.46
CA PHE A 115 6.85 6.76 0.31
C PHE A 115 5.36 7.04 0.34
N PHE A 116 4.93 7.98 -0.50
CA PHE A 116 3.55 8.38 -0.66
C PHE A 116 2.85 7.47 -1.68
N ILE A 117 1.64 7.05 -1.34
CA ILE A 117 0.79 6.20 -2.17
C ILE A 117 -0.60 6.84 -2.22
N HIS A 118 -1.02 7.19 -3.43
CA HIS A 118 -2.37 7.63 -3.75
C HIS A 118 -3.01 6.57 -4.65
N GLY A 119 -4.08 5.93 -4.20
CA GLY A 119 -4.81 4.96 -5.01
C GLY A 119 -6.21 5.44 -5.32
N THR A 120 -6.70 5.06 -6.51
CA THR A 120 -8.06 5.34 -6.96
C THR A 120 -8.67 4.06 -7.52
N ASN A 121 -9.92 3.77 -7.18
CA ASN A 121 -10.74 2.74 -7.80
C ASN A 121 -12.18 3.26 -7.98
N ALA A 122 -13.09 2.43 -8.50
CA ALA A 122 -14.49 2.84 -8.70
C ALA A 122 -15.29 3.07 -7.39
N ARG A 123 -14.76 2.68 -6.23
CA ARG A 123 -15.30 2.98 -4.90
C ARG A 123 -14.66 4.22 -4.27
N GLY A 124 -13.56 4.73 -4.84
CA GLY A 124 -13.01 6.07 -4.69
C GLY A 124 -11.52 6.09 -4.38
N VAL A 125 -11.07 7.05 -3.55
CA VAL A 125 -9.66 7.41 -3.36
C VAL A 125 -9.15 7.07 -1.96
N TRP A 126 -7.89 6.62 -1.86
CA TRP A 126 -7.17 6.48 -0.59
C TRP A 126 -5.75 7.03 -0.72
N GLU A 127 -5.24 7.57 0.39
CA GLU A 127 -3.89 8.16 0.45
C GLU A 127 -3.19 7.71 1.74
N ARG A 128 -1.88 7.48 1.65
CA ARG A 128 -1.03 7.22 2.82
C ARG A 128 0.43 7.54 2.52
N THR A 129 1.14 7.95 3.55
CA THR A 129 2.60 8.10 3.53
C THR A 129 3.21 7.07 4.47
N LEU A 130 4.09 6.24 3.94
CA LEU A 130 4.88 5.28 4.70
C LEU A 130 6.25 5.92 4.99
N VAL A 131 6.75 5.72 6.20
CA VAL A 131 8.06 6.25 6.63
C VAL A 131 8.97 5.08 6.98
N SER A 132 10.04 4.94 6.21
CA SER A 132 10.99 3.86 6.33
C SER A 132 11.97 4.10 7.48
N SER A 133 12.17 3.06 8.29
CA SER A 133 13.16 3.04 9.37
C SER A 133 14.08 1.84 9.22
N GLY A 134 15.38 2.05 9.34
CA GLY A 134 16.42 1.05 9.10
C GLY A 134 17.80 1.68 9.19
N ALA A 135 18.83 0.91 8.82
CA ALA A 135 20.16 1.47 8.65
C ALA A 135 20.17 2.48 7.49
N ASP A 136 20.99 3.51 7.61
CA ASP A 136 21.33 4.40 6.52
C ASP A 136 22.86 4.47 6.34
N CYS A 137 23.33 5.36 5.48
CA CYS A 137 24.75 5.56 5.20
C CYS A 137 25.53 6.12 6.41
N GLU A 138 24.84 6.71 7.39
CA GLU A 138 25.43 7.35 8.56
C GLU A 138 25.37 6.44 9.80
N SER A 139 24.35 5.57 9.89
CA SER A 139 24.12 4.69 11.03
C SER A 139 23.72 3.27 10.63
N SER A 140 24.36 2.28 11.27
CA SER A 140 23.94 0.88 11.20
C SER A 140 22.93 0.49 12.28
N THR A 141 22.61 1.39 13.22
CA THR A 141 21.63 1.17 14.29
C THR A 141 20.38 1.99 14.04
N TYR A 142 19.22 1.41 14.35
CA TYR A 142 17.92 2.04 14.16
C TYR A 142 16.88 1.51 15.15
N HIS A 143 15.79 2.25 15.28
CA HIS A 143 14.57 1.80 15.94
C HIS A 143 13.45 1.70 14.92
N ALA A 144 12.64 0.64 15.00
CA ALA A 144 11.47 0.50 14.16
C ALA A 144 10.49 1.64 14.45
N LEU A 145 10.08 2.36 13.41
CA LEU A 145 9.06 3.40 13.50
C LEU A 145 7.67 2.79 13.29
N HIS A 146 6.77 3.06 14.22
CA HIS A 146 5.35 2.72 14.14
C HIS A 146 4.56 4.02 14.04
N ILE A 147 4.04 4.30 12.85
CA ILE A 147 3.34 5.56 12.54
C ILE A 147 1.83 5.29 12.54
N PRO A 148 1.04 6.01 13.34
CA PRO A 148 -0.41 5.84 13.32
C PRO A 148 -0.98 6.29 11.97
N ILE A 149 -1.77 5.43 11.33
CA ILE A 149 -2.50 5.75 10.10
C ILE A 149 -3.96 5.36 10.21
N VAL A 150 -4.80 6.00 9.40
CA VAL A 150 -6.21 5.63 9.25
C VAL A 150 -6.38 4.96 7.90
N THR A 151 -6.90 3.73 7.90
CA THR A 151 -7.18 3.00 6.64
C THR A 151 -8.38 3.62 5.92
N ALA A 152 -8.54 3.29 4.63
CA ALA A 152 -9.77 3.65 3.88
C ALA A 152 -11.05 3.12 4.58
N ASP A 153 -10.90 2.04 5.34
CA ASP A 153 -11.92 1.40 6.13
C ASP A 153 -12.21 2.08 7.47
N SER A 154 -11.60 3.25 7.71
CA SER A 154 -11.65 4.04 8.96
C SER A 154 -11.07 3.30 10.18
N GLU A 155 -10.16 2.36 9.97
CA GLU A 155 -9.45 1.71 11.07
C GLU A 155 -8.20 2.49 11.46
N HIS A 156 -8.03 2.73 12.76
CA HIS A 156 -6.79 3.25 13.32
C HIS A 156 -5.82 2.09 13.53
N ILE A 157 -4.71 2.12 12.81
CA ILE A 157 -3.68 1.08 12.80
C ILE A 157 -2.28 1.70 12.92
N GLU A 158 -1.27 0.87 13.10
CA GLU A 158 0.14 1.29 13.07
C GLU A 158 0.80 0.82 11.77
N ALA A 159 1.46 1.74 11.08
CA ALA A 159 2.28 1.44 9.91
C ALA A 159 3.76 1.35 10.29
N GLU A 160 4.43 0.33 9.79
CA GLU A 160 5.88 0.16 9.88
C GLU A 160 6.42 -0.06 8.47
N ALA A 161 7.53 0.58 8.08
CA ALA A 161 8.10 0.42 6.74
C ALA A 161 9.64 0.42 6.75
N TRP A 162 10.21 -0.21 5.73
CA TRP A 162 11.66 -0.23 5.46
C TRP A 162 11.98 -0.75 4.06
N TRP A 163 13.25 -0.66 3.69
CA TRP A 163 13.77 -1.25 2.46
C TRP A 163 14.60 -2.51 2.73
N GLU A 164 14.50 -3.48 1.85
CA GLU A 164 15.24 -4.75 1.87
C GLU A 164 15.99 -4.96 0.56
N LYS A 165 16.81 -6.02 0.53
CA LYS A 165 17.56 -6.44 -0.66
C LYS A 165 18.39 -5.30 -1.26
N GLY A 166 19.14 -4.64 -0.39
CA GLY A 166 19.99 -3.51 -0.79
C GLY A 166 19.21 -2.32 -1.32
N GLY A 167 18.04 -2.03 -0.74
CA GLY A 167 17.26 -0.84 -1.11
C GLY A 167 16.33 -1.02 -2.31
N THR A 168 16.11 -2.24 -2.79
CA THR A 168 15.35 -2.53 -4.03
C THR A 168 13.92 -3.01 -3.79
N VAL A 169 13.61 -3.47 -2.58
CA VAL A 169 12.27 -3.92 -2.18
C VAL A 169 11.80 -3.11 -1.00
N HIS A 170 10.71 -2.36 -1.16
CA HIS A 170 10.05 -1.68 -0.06
C HIS A 170 9.10 -2.64 0.65
N ARG A 171 9.32 -2.87 1.94
CA ARG A 171 8.44 -3.66 2.81
C ARG A 171 7.68 -2.76 3.74
N SER A 172 6.41 -3.08 3.98
CA SER A 172 5.60 -2.38 4.97
C SER A 172 4.62 -3.30 5.68
N TRP A 173 4.33 -3.00 6.92
CA TRP A 173 3.29 -3.60 7.72
C TRP A 173 2.22 -2.58 8.08
N MET A 174 0.98 -3.04 8.12
CA MET A 174 -0.19 -2.37 8.64
C MET A 174 -0.73 -3.23 9.77
N ARG A 175 -0.51 -2.81 11.01
CA ARG A 175 -0.69 -3.63 12.21
C ARG A 175 -1.91 -3.25 13.02
N GLY A 176 -2.57 -4.27 13.57
CA GLY A 176 -3.69 -4.08 14.49
C GLY A 176 -5.04 -3.82 13.81
N GLY A 177 -5.20 -4.26 12.57
CA GLY A 177 -6.50 -4.28 11.90
C GLY A 177 -7.49 -5.17 12.64
N LYS A 178 -8.76 -4.75 12.71
CA LYS A 178 -9.86 -5.47 13.35
C LYS A 178 -10.85 -6.03 12.35
N LYS A 179 -10.93 -5.44 11.15
CA LYS A 179 -11.73 -5.99 10.05
C LYS A 179 -11.21 -7.36 9.63
N TYR A 180 -12.06 -8.08 8.88
CA TYR A 180 -11.76 -9.41 8.35
C TYR A 180 -11.46 -10.44 9.44
N GLY A 181 -11.94 -10.27 10.68
CA GLY A 181 -11.63 -11.16 11.81
C GLY A 181 -10.34 -10.80 12.56
N GLY A 182 -9.72 -9.67 12.22
CA GLY A 182 -8.49 -9.19 12.82
C GLY A 182 -7.24 -9.77 12.18
N GLY A 183 -6.18 -8.98 12.16
CA GLY A 183 -4.89 -9.38 11.61
C GLY A 183 -4.07 -8.20 11.11
N ASP A 184 -2.91 -8.55 10.58
CA ASP A 184 -1.95 -7.60 10.03
C ASP A 184 -1.83 -7.78 8.52
N PHE A 185 -1.58 -6.69 7.81
CA PHE A 185 -1.26 -6.73 6.38
C PHE A 185 0.21 -6.39 6.18
N GLU A 186 0.93 -7.28 5.53
CA GLU A 186 2.26 -7.06 5.01
C GLU A 186 2.17 -6.74 3.51
N SER A 187 3.06 -5.87 3.04
CA SER A 187 3.19 -5.58 1.63
C SER A 187 4.64 -5.48 1.20
N LEU A 188 4.96 -6.08 0.05
CA LEU A 188 6.26 -5.99 -0.61
C LEU A 188 6.10 -5.29 -1.94
N ARG A 189 6.91 -4.25 -2.18
CA ARG A 189 6.82 -3.44 -3.39
C ARG A 189 8.16 -3.34 -4.09
N TYR A 190 8.15 -3.59 -5.39
CA TYR A 190 9.36 -3.61 -6.21
C TYR A 190 9.02 -3.43 -7.69
N LEU A 191 10.05 -3.30 -8.52
CA LEU A 191 9.90 -3.16 -9.98
C LEU A 191 10.32 -4.44 -10.71
N GLU A 192 9.58 -4.76 -11.76
CA GLU A 192 9.90 -5.78 -12.77
C GLU A 192 9.98 -5.12 -14.16
N GLN A 193 10.50 -5.86 -15.14
CA GLN A 193 10.54 -5.45 -16.56
C GLN A 193 11.20 -4.08 -16.79
N ASP A 194 12.39 -3.88 -16.21
CA ASP A 194 13.16 -2.62 -16.34
C ASP A 194 12.41 -1.38 -15.81
N GLY A 195 11.51 -1.56 -14.84
CA GLY A 195 10.75 -0.45 -14.23
C GLY A 195 9.42 -0.14 -14.90
N ASP A 196 9.01 -0.93 -15.91
CA ASP A 196 7.72 -0.81 -16.58
C ASP A 196 6.57 -1.41 -15.74
N VAL A 197 6.87 -2.37 -14.86
CA VAL A 197 5.89 -3.04 -14.01
C VAL A 197 6.20 -2.81 -12.55
N TYR A 198 5.26 -2.18 -11.83
CA TYR A 198 5.28 -2.07 -10.38
C TYR A 198 4.50 -3.25 -9.79
N VAL A 199 5.14 -3.95 -8.86
CA VAL A 199 4.56 -5.11 -8.17
C VAL A 199 4.31 -4.74 -6.72
N CYS A 200 3.14 -5.12 -6.21
CA CYS A 200 2.78 -5.05 -4.81
C CYS A 200 2.25 -6.43 -4.38
N GLU A 201 3.06 -7.21 -3.66
CA GLU A 201 2.59 -8.42 -3.00
C GLU A 201 1.91 -8.01 -1.70
N SER A 202 0.69 -8.47 -1.48
CA SER A 202 -0.09 -8.24 -0.26
C SER A 202 -0.25 -9.57 0.47
N ILE A 203 0.09 -9.60 1.74
CA ILE A 203 0.00 -10.78 2.58
C ILE A 203 -0.84 -10.43 3.80
N PHE A 204 -1.88 -11.21 4.07
CA PHE A 204 -2.71 -11.07 5.26
C PHE A 204 -2.33 -12.13 6.29
N HIS A 205 -2.00 -11.66 7.49
CA HIS A 205 -1.62 -12.46 8.65
C HIS A 205 -2.78 -12.43 9.65
N PRO A 206 -3.70 -13.41 9.62
CA PRO A 206 -4.85 -13.42 10.52
C PRO A 206 -4.43 -13.51 11.99
N SER A 207 -5.13 -12.82 12.87
CA SER A 207 -4.90 -12.94 14.32
C SER A 207 -5.56 -14.18 14.94
N GLU A 208 -6.54 -14.75 14.24
CA GLU A 208 -7.28 -15.93 14.69
C GLU A 208 -6.47 -17.22 14.46
N GLU A 209 -6.36 -18.04 15.49
CA GLU A 209 -5.66 -19.32 15.42
C GLU A 209 -6.37 -20.30 14.46
N GLY A 210 -5.59 -21.01 13.66
CA GLY A 210 -6.11 -22.01 12.71
C GLY A 210 -6.58 -21.45 11.37
N ARG A 211 -6.47 -20.13 11.15
CA ARG A 211 -6.73 -19.52 9.85
C ARG A 211 -5.44 -19.37 9.05
N ASP A 212 -5.49 -19.80 7.79
CA ASP A 212 -4.32 -19.73 6.91
C ASP A 212 -3.98 -18.29 6.51
N GLN A 213 -2.69 -18.05 6.31
CA GLN A 213 -2.18 -16.83 5.69
C GLN A 213 -2.70 -16.73 4.24
N LEU A 214 -3.07 -15.53 3.83
CA LEU A 214 -3.53 -15.26 2.47
C LEU A 214 -2.54 -14.35 1.76
N SER A 215 -2.35 -14.54 0.47
CA SER A 215 -1.50 -13.67 -0.35
C SER A 215 -2.14 -13.34 -1.69
N LEU A 216 -1.77 -12.18 -2.23
CA LEU A 216 -2.20 -11.70 -3.53
C LEU A 216 -1.12 -10.81 -4.12
N THR A 217 -0.77 -11.03 -5.39
CA THR A 217 0.21 -10.21 -6.10
C THR A 217 -0.50 -9.27 -7.06
N TRP A 218 -0.39 -7.97 -6.78
CA TRP A 218 -0.85 -6.92 -7.67
C TRP A 218 0.28 -6.54 -8.62
N LYS A 219 0.01 -6.55 -9.92
CA LYS A 219 0.91 -6.00 -10.92
C LYS A 219 0.27 -4.80 -11.58
N PHE A 220 1.04 -3.74 -11.74
CA PHE A 220 0.59 -2.52 -12.37
C PHE A 220 1.56 -2.12 -13.49
N LEU A 221 1.00 -1.71 -14.61
CA LEU A 221 1.75 -1.18 -15.75
C LEU A 221 1.91 0.33 -15.58
N ARG A 222 3.13 0.82 -15.80
CA ARG A 222 3.41 2.26 -15.84
C ARG A 222 2.58 2.94 -16.92
N GLU A 223 2.03 4.11 -16.63
CA GLU A 223 1.29 4.88 -17.62
C GLU A 223 2.18 5.22 -18.83
N GLY A 224 1.69 4.89 -20.03
CA GLY A 224 2.44 5.05 -21.28
C GLY A 224 3.32 3.86 -21.68
N ALA A 225 3.57 2.91 -20.78
CA ALA A 225 4.30 1.68 -21.10
C ALA A 225 3.42 0.68 -21.87
N LYS A 226 4.08 -0.30 -22.50
CA LYS A 226 3.42 -1.45 -23.15
C LYS A 226 3.95 -2.72 -22.53
N LEU A 227 3.07 -3.67 -22.25
CA LEU A 227 3.46 -5.00 -21.80
C LEU A 227 4.37 -5.66 -22.83
N LYS A 228 5.59 -6.01 -22.41
CA LYS A 228 6.51 -6.85 -23.19
C LYS A 228 5.96 -8.28 -23.13
N LYS A 229 5.79 -8.89 -24.31
CA LYS A 229 5.30 -10.29 -24.44
C LYS A 229 6.41 -11.28 -24.16
#